data_AF-A0A3B0YXX7-F1
#
_entry.id   AF-A0A3B0YXX7-F1
#
_cell.length_a   1.000
_cell.length_b   1.000
_cell.length_c   1.000
_cell.angle_alpha   90.00
_cell.angle_beta   90.00
_cell.angle_gamma   90.00
#
_symmetry.space_group_name_H-M   'P 1'
#
loop_
_entity.id
_entity.type
_entity.pdbx_description
1 polymer ?
#
loop_
_entity_poly.entity_id
_entity_poly.type
_entity_poly.pdbx_seq_one_letter_code
_entity_poly.pdbx_strand_id
1 'polypeptide(L)'
;GICIIPMPPNYMFFGKYKEEKYMSFLSKIKGYYANRDEVRYLGNPFAYMYPKKYYFNTRYHLNSDGVYKRTLQVINDIGDDPNLHCKGI
;
A
#
# COMPACT_ATOMS: atom_id res chain seq x y z
N GLY A 1 18.75 -14.20 -6.38
CA GLY A 1 18.61 -13.30 -5.21
C GLY A 1 17.18 -13.30 -4.73
N ILE A 2 16.91 -12.72 -3.56
CA ILE A 2 15.55 -12.51 -3.05
C ILE A 2 15.09 -11.12 -3.50
N CYS A 3 13.91 -11.02 -4.13
CA CYS A 3 13.32 -9.72 -4.47
C CYS A 3 12.26 -9.34 -3.43
N ILE A 4 12.35 -8.13 -2.88
CA ILE A 4 11.39 -7.59 -1.90
C ILE A 4 10.71 -6.36 -2.50
N ILE A 5 9.38 -6.44 -2.64
CA ILE A 5 8.54 -5.33 -3.12
C ILE A 5 7.68 -4.84 -1.95
N PRO A 6 8.11 -3.80 -1.21
CA PRO A 6 7.31 -3.24 -0.13
C PRO A 6 6.09 -2.48 -0.69
N MET A 7 4.93 -2.69 -0.05
CA MET A 7 3.65 -2.10 -0.44
C MET A 7 2.89 -1.56 0.79
N PRO A 8 1.88 -0.68 0.61
CA PRO A 8 1.06 -0.18 1.70
C PRO A 8 0.30 -1.26 2.49
N PRO A 9 0.11 -1.05 3.81
CA PRO A 9 -0.86 -1.80 4.60
C PRO A 9 -2.30 -1.38 4.29
N ASN A 10 -3.28 -2.21 4.66
CA ASN A 10 -4.70 -1.96 4.44
C ASN A 10 -5.41 -1.27 5.63
N TYR A 11 -5.38 0.06 5.70
CA TYR A 11 -6.01 0.79 6.80
C TYR A 11 -7.43 1.26 6.50
N MET A 12 -8.31 1.25 7.51
CA MET A 12 -9.62 1.85 7.33
C MET A 12 -9.48 3.35 7.06
N PHE A 13 -10.18 3.83 6.04
CA PHE A 13 -10.22 5.25 5.70
C PHE A 13 -11.06 6.04 6.71
N PHE A 14 -10.51 7.14 7.21
CA PHE A 14 -11.23 8.15 7.97
C PHE A 14 -11.07 9.50 7.26
N GLY A 15 -12.13 10.30 7.19
CA GLY A 15 -12.15 11.58 6.47
C GLY A 15 -11.01 12.53 6.87
N LYS A 16 -10.65 12.54 8.16
CA LYS A 16 -9.53 13.32 8.72
C LYS A 16 -8.18 13.04 8.05
N TYR A 17 -7.98 11.87 7.43
CA TYR A 17 -6.72 11.55 6.76
C TYR A 17 -6.44 12.38 5.51
N LYS A 18 -7.43 13.15 5.04
CA LYS A 18 -7.23 14.17 4.01
C LYS A 18 -6.54 15.43 4.53
N GLU A 19 -6.48 15.64 5.85
CA GLU A 19 -5.78 16.78 6.43
C GLU A 19 -4.27 16.71 6.13
N GLU A 20 -3.67 17.88 5.91
CA GLU A 20 -2.28 18.04 5.50
C GLU A 20 -1.28 17.27 6.37
N LYS A 21 -1.47 17.28 7.70
CA LYS A 21 -0.59 16.56 8.63
C LYS A 21 -0.50 15.05 8.33
N TYR A 22 -1.61 14.43 7.92
CA TYR A 22 -1.63 13.01 7.58
C TYR A 22 -1.06 12.77 6.19
N MET A 23 -1.40 13.60 5.21
CA MET A 23 -0.83 13.51 3.85
C MET A 23 0.69 13.69 3.87
N SER A 24 1.20 14.62 4.69
CA SER A 24 2.63 14.83 4.94
C SER A 24 3.29 13.64 5.64
N PHE A 25 2.60 12.99 6.59
CA PHE A 25 3.11 11.74 7.17
C PHE A 25 3.20 10.61 6.13
N LEU A 26 2.16 10.43 5.30
CA LEU A 26 2.12 9.36 4.30
C LEU A 26 3.16 9.57 3.19
N SER A 27 3.47 10.81 2.81
CA SER A 27 4.52 11.10 1.82
C SER A 27 5.92 10.71 2.32
N LYS A 28 6.18 10.82 3.62
CA LYS A 28 7.46 10.38 4.24
C LYS A 28 7.70 8.88 4.08
N ILE A 29 6.65 8.06 4.02
CA ILE A 29 6.78 6.60 3.78
C ILE A 29 7.42 6.37 2.41
N LYS A 30 6.93 7.04 1.36
CA LYS A 30 7.54 6.94 0.02
C LYS A 30 8.97 7.47 0.01
N GLY A 31 9.22 8.59 0.69
CA GLY A 31 10.56 9.16 0.82
C GLY A 31 11.56 8.21 1.49
N TYR A 32 11.14 7.47 2.51
CA TYR A 32 12.00 6.50 3.20
C TYR A 32 12.53 5.40 2.27
N TYR A 33 11.71 4.92 1.34
CA TYR A 33 12.11 3.90 0.37
C TYR A 33 12.77 4.48 -0.89
N ALA A 34 12.48 5.73 -1.24
CA ALA A 34 13.08 6.38 -2.41
C ALA A 34 14.62 6.48 -2.33
N ASN A 35 15.15 6.61 -1.12
CA ASN A 35 16.59 6.70 -0.86
C ASN A 35 17.26 5.32 -0.67
N ARG A 36 16.60 4.23 -1.04
CA ARG A 36 17.13 2.87 -0.88
C ARG A 36 17.33 2.22 -2.25
N ASP A 37 18.55 1.76 -2.47
CA ASP A 37 18.94 1.18 -3.74
C ASP A 37 18.51 -0.28 -3.89
N GLU A 38 18.16 -0.99 -2.82
CA GLU A 38 17.76 -2.41 -2.92
C GLU A 38 16.25 -2.64 -3.03
N VAL A 39 15.41 -1.63 -2.73
CA VAL A 39 13.96 -1.83 -2.61
C VAL A 39 13.16 -0.75 -3.34
N ARG A 40 12.12 -1.18 -4.07
CA ARG A 40 11.17 -0.28 -4.74
C ARG A 40 9.83 -0.35 -4.03
N TYR A 41 9.44 0.75 -3.38
CA TYR A 41 8.11 0.85 -2.79
C TYR A 41 7.04 1.09 -3.86
N LEU A 42 6.01 0.24 -3.85
CA LEU A 42 4.96 0.24 -4.85
C LEU A 42 3.60 0.59 -4.23
N GLY A 43 2.81 1.38 -4.94
CA GLY A 43 1.49 1.83 -4.50
C GLY A 43 1.47 3.19 -3.77
N ASN A 44 0.29 3.60 -3.32
CA ASN A 44 0.08 4.84 -2.57
C ASN A 44 -0.57 4.52 -1.21
N PRO A 45 0.07 4.84 -0.07
CA PRO A 45 -0.48 4.56 1.25
C PRO A 45 -1.91 5.04 1.47
N PHE A 46 -2.27 6.20 0.91
CA PHE A 46 -3.62 6.75 1.02
C PHE A 46 -4.63 5.96 0.15
N ALA A 47 -4.21 5.48 -1.02
CA ALA A 47 -5.06 4.71 -1.93
C ALA A 47 -5.34 3.28 -1.44
N TYR A 48 -4.53 2.78 -0.50
CA TYR A 48 -4.74 1.49 0.18
C TYR A 48 -5.57 1.64 1.46
N MET A 49 -6.22 2.80 1.64
CA MET A 49 -7.19 2.98 2.69
C MET A 49 -8.60 2.69 2.19
N TYR A 50 -9.34 1.85 2.91
CA TYR A 50 -10.65 1.36 2.46
C TYR A 50 -11.80 1.83 3.37
N PRO A 51 -13.01 2.07 2.83
CA PRO A 51 -14.18 2.37 3.63
C PRO A 51 -14.50 1.27 4.67
N LYS A 52 -15.16 1.66 5.78
CA LYS A 52 -15.51 0.76 6.91
C LYS A 52 -16.21 -0.54 6.48
N LYS A 53 -17.02 -0.51 5.41
CA LYS A 53 -17.74 -1.69 4.90
C LYS A 53 -16.85 -2.87 4.51
N TYR A 54 -15.56 -2.65 4.31
CA TYR A 54 -14.59 -3.69 3.98
C TYR A 54 -13.92 -4.32 5.19
N TYR A 55 -14.36 -4.01 6.42
CA TYR A 55 -13.76 -4.50 7.68
C TYR A 55 -14.81 -5.19 8.56
N PHE A 56 -14.41 -6.24 9.30
CA PHE A 56 -15.35 -7.02 10.12
C PHE A 56 -15.20 -6.82 11.64
N ASN A 57 -14.03 -6.43 12.16
CA ASN A 57 -13.85 -6.19 13.60
C ASN A 57 -12.95 -4.99 13.94
N THR A 58 -11.77 -4.89 13.33
CA THR A 58 -10.80 -3.81 13.58
C THR A 58 -10.62 -2.94 12.36
N ARG A 59 -9.88 -1.84 12.52
CA ARG A 59 -9.43 -0.98 11.41
C ARG A 59 -8.35 -1.60 10.51
N TYR A 60 -8.01 -2.87 10.72
CA TYR A 60 -6.92 -3.59 10.05
C TYR A 60 -7.37 -4.90 9.40
N HIS A 61 -8.48 -5.50 9.84
CA HIS A 61 -8.90 -6.80 9.33
C HIS A 61 -9.99 -6.66 8.27
N LEU A 62 -9.62 -6.96 7.03
CA LEU A 62 -10.52 -6.93 5.89
C LEU A 62 -11.48 -8.12 5.92
N ASN A 63 -12.73 -7.89 5.50
CA ASN A 63 -13.65 -8.98 5.14
C ASN A 63 -13.35 -9.52 3.73
N SER A 64 -14.12 -10.50 3.26
CA SER A 64 -13.94 -11.12 1.93
C SER A 64 -13.88 -10.09 0.80
N ASP A 65 -14.80 -9.12 0.79
CA ASP A 65 -14.88 -8.09 -0.24
C ASP A 65 -13.66 -7.16 -0.18
N GLY A 66 -13.21 -6.85 1.03
CA GLY A 66 -12.01 -6.05 1.27
C GLY A 66 -10.75 -6.75 0.79
N VAL A 67 -10.62 -8.04 1.08
CA VAL A 67 -9.50 -8.89 0.60
C VAL A 67 -9.51 -8.93 -0.92
N TYR A 68 -10.65 -9.21 -1.55
CA TYR A 68 -10.76 -9.24 -3.00
C TYR A 68 -10.34 -7.90 -3.63
N LYS A 69 -10.87 -6.79 -3.11
CA LYS A 69 -10.53 -5.45 -3.58
C LYS A 69 -9.03 -5.14 -3.43
N ARG A 70 -8.44 -5.46 -2.29
CA ARG A 70 -7.00 -5.25 -2.04
C ARG A 70 -6.16 -6.11 -2.97
N THR A 71 -6.50 -7.38 -3.15
CA THR A 71 -5.79 -8.29 -4.04
C THR A 71 -5.77 -7.77 -5.48
N LEU A 72 -6.92 -7.34 -6.01
CA LEU A 72 -6.97 -6.73 -7.34
C LEU A 72 -6.10 -5.48 -7.44
N GLN A 73 -6.12 -4.63 -6.42
CA GLN A 73 -5.29 -3.43 -6.40
C GLN A 73 -3.79 -3.76 -6.39
N VAL A 74 -3.37 -4.79 -5.63
CA VAL A 74 -2.00 -5.28 -5.62
C VAL A 74 -1.60 -5.83 -6.98
N ILE A 75 -2.44 -6.68 -7.60
CA ILE A 75 -2.20 -7.23 -8.93
C ILE A 75 -2.04 -6.09 -9.95
N ASN A 76 -2.94 -5.10 -9.92
CA ASN A 76 -2.88 -3.96 -10.84
C ASN A 76 -1.63 -3.10 -10.64
N ASP A 77 -1.20 -2.89 -9.38
CA ASP A 77 -0.02 -2.10 -9.09
C ASP A 77 1.26 -2.83 -9.50
N ILE A 78 1.33 -4.16 -9.29
CA ILE A 78 2.47 -4.99 -9.69
C ILE A 78 2.52 -5.13 -11.21
N GLY A 79 1.38 -5.27 -11.87
CA GLY A 79 1.28 -5.55 -13.29
C GLY A 79 1.65 -6.99 -13.65
N ASP A 80 1.84 -7.24 -14.94
CA ASP A 80 2.01 -8.59 -15.49
C ASP A 80 3.40 -9.18 -15.26
N ASP A 81 4.42 -8.35 -15.04
CA ASP A 81 5.78 -8.77 -14.74
C ASP A 81 6.28 -8.16 -13.42
N PRO A 82 6.20 -8.91 -12.31
CA PRO A 82 6.72 -8.47 -11.01
C PRO A 82 8.22 -8.16 -11.02
N ASN A 83 9.01 -8.73 -11.94
CA ASN A 83 10.46 -8.54 -12.00
C ASN A 83 10.85 -7.10 -12.36
N LEU A 84 9.96 -6.33 -13.00
CA LEU A 84 10.17 -4.91 -13.29
C LEU A 84 10.30 -4.05 -12.01
N HIS A 85 9.87 -4.59 -10.87
CA HIS A 85 9.98 -3.93 -9.57
C HIS A 85 11.14 -4.47 -8.73
N CYS A 86 11.84 -5.49 -9.20
CA CYS A 86 13.02 -6.04 -8.55
C CYS A 86 14.24 -5.21 -8.95
N LYS A 87 14.89 -4.58 -7.97
CA LYS A 87 16.23 -4.02 -8.18
C LYS A 87 17.24 -5.17 -8.04
N GLY A 88 18.20 -5.24 -8.95
CA GLY A 88 19.26 -6.25 -8.91
C GLY A 88 20.05 -6.11 -7.61
N ILE A 89 20.22 -7.23 -6.90
CA ILE A 89 21.20 -7.36 -5.82
C ILE A 89 22.52 -7.79 -6.44
#